data_AF-A0A1G6HMT7-F1
#
_entry.id   AF-A0A1G6HMT7-F1
#
_cell.length_a   1.000
_cell.length_b   1.000
_cell.length_c   1.000
_cell.angle_alpha   90.00
_cell.angle_beta   90.00
_cell.angle_gamma   90.00
#
_symmetry.space_group_name_H-M   'P 1'
#
loop_
_entity.id
_entity.type
_entity.pdbx_description
1 polymer ?
#
loop_
_entity_poly.entity_id
_entity_poly.type
_entity_poly.pdbx_seq_one_letter_code
_entity_poly.pdbx_strand_id
1 'polypeptide(L)'
;MRGEGGFTYVELAVVMSLLVLLIPIVLAVSLELEKGMKTILAEQALRSGAGAFAADVREDLRQGKNFRLTSEGWLLFEQPEEGTIRYKLDKRRIIRSVSQSGQSNFRGTTVLIHDVYMVHFTPEAGGVRIELGMQNWHGDYETEFFFRGRVDP
;
A
#
# COMPACT_ATOMS: atom_id res chain seq x y z
N MET A 1 -30.85 -46.83 39.26
CA MET A 1 -31.13 -45.72 38.33
C MET A 1 -30.99 -44.44 39.13
N ARG A 2 -29.89 -43.70 38.94
CA ARG A 2 -29.66 -42.41 39.62
C ARG A 2 -30.60 -41.37 38.97
N GLY A 3 -31.36 -40.66 39.79
CA GLY A 3 -32.34 -39.67 39.33
C GLY A 3 -31.66 -38.52 38.61
N GLU A 4 -32.03 -38.31 37.36
CA GLU A 4 -31.73 -37.09 36.62
C GLU A 4 -32.53 -35.96 37.26
N GLY A 5 -31.86 -35.12 38.05
CA GLY A 5 -32.46 -33.90 38.58
C GLY A 5 -32.68 -32.90 37.44
N GLY A 6 -33.94 -32.66 37.08
CA GLY A 6 -34.31 -31.64 36.11
C GLY A 6 -34.01 -30.22 36.62
N PHE A 7 -33.84 -29.27 35.69
CA PHE A 7 -33.66 -27.86 36.01
C PHE A 7 -34.89 -27.28 36.72
N THR A 8 -34.66 -26.53 37.79
CA THR A 8 -35.69 -25.71 38.42
C THR A 8 -35.92 -24.42 37.62
N TYR A 9 -37.13 -23.85 37.72
CA TYR A 9 -37.46 -22.57 37.07
C TYR A 9 -36.52 -21.42 37.48
N VAL A 10 -35.98 -21.47 38.70
CA VAL A 10 -35.02 -20.48 39.21
C VAL A 10 -33.67 -20.62 38.51
N GLU A 11 -33.16 -21.83 38.37
CA GLU A 11 -31.91 -22.08 37.63
C GLU A 11 -32.03 -21.65 36.17
N LEU A 12 -33.19 -21.92 35.55
CA LEU A 12 -33.46 -21.46 34.18
C LEU A 12 -33.45 -19.92 34.09
N ALA A 13 -34.11 -19.23 35.02
CA ALA A 13 -34.14 -17.76 35.04
C ALA A 13 -32.74 -17.15 35.24
N VAL A 14 -31.91 -17.76 36.10
CA VAL A 14 -30.51 -17.35 36.32
C VAL A 14 -29.69 -17.53 35.06
N VAL A 15 -29.77 -18.69 34.40
CA VAL A 15 -29.06 -18.96 33.15
C VAL A 15 -29.47 -17.99 32.05
N MET A 16 -30.78 -17.73 31.89
CA MET A 16 -31.27 -16.78 30.89
C MET A 16 -30.79 -15.36 31.19
N SER A 17 -30.78 -14.94 32.45
CA SER A 17 -30.27 -13.61 32.85
C SER A 17 -28.77 -13.47 32.56
N LEU A 18 -28.00 -14.52 32.85
CA LEU A 18 -26.56 -14.57 32.53
C LEU A 18 -26.32 -14.51 31.02
N LEU A 19 -27.09 -15.25 30.21
CA LEU A 19 -26.96 -15.23 28.75
C LEU A 19 -27.28 -13.85 28.18
N VAL A 20 -28.33 -13.20 28.66
CA VAL A 20 -28.71 -11.84 28.21
C VAL A 20 -27.60 -10.82 28.52
N LEU A 21 -26.86 -10.99 29.61
CA LEU A 21 -25.70 -10.15 29.92
C LEU A 21 -24.45 -10.54 29.13
N LEU A 22 -24.24 -11.82 28.84
CA LEU A 22 -23.03 -12.32 28.21
C LEU A 22 -23.02 -12.08 26.69
N ILE A 23 -24.16 -12.21 26.02
CA ILE A 23 -24.29 -11.96 24.57
C ILE A 23 -23.75 -10.59 24.16
N PRO A 24 -24.18 -9.44 24.74
CA PRO A 24 -23.69 -8.13 24.33
C PRO A 24 -22.18 -7.96 24.61
N ILE A 25 -21.65 -8.57 25.67
CA ILE A 25 -20.21 -8.52 25.98
C ILE A 25 -19.42 -9.25 24.89
N VAL A 26 -19.81 -10.48 24.55
CA VAL A 26 -19.14 -11.26 23.51
C VAL A 26 -19.22 -10.58 22.15
N LEU A 27 -20.39 -9.99 21.82
CA LEU A 27 -20.56 -9.23 20.58
C LEU A 27 -19.66 -8.00 20.55
N ALA A 28 -19.58 -7.22 21.64
CA ALA A 28 -18.73 -6.04 21.72
C ALA A 28 -17.26 -6.40 21.48
N VAL A 29 -16.76 -7.42 22.18
CA VAL A 29 -15.37 -7.91 22.02
C VAL A 29 -15.11 -8.39 20.60
N SER A 30 -16.07 -9.10 19.99
CA SER A 30 -15.94 -9.62 18.64
C SER A 30 -15.86 -8.50 17.60
N LEU A 31 -16.68 -7.45 17.74
CA LEU A 31 -16.68 -6.28 16.86
C LEU A 31 -15.40 -5.44 16.99
N GLU A 32 -14.89 -5.28 18.21
CA GLU A 32 -13.61 -4.59 18.45
C GLU A 32 -12.45 -5.35 17.82
N LEU A 33 -12.41 -6.68 18.00
CA LEU A 33 -11.39 -7.54 17.42
C LEU A 33 -11.45 -7.51 15.89
N GLU A 34 -12.64 -7.58 15.29
CA GLU A 34 -12.83 -7.46 13.85
C GLU A 34 -12.30 -6.13 13.31
N LYS A 35 -12.62 -5.02 13.99
CA LYS A 35 -12.13 -3.68 13.60
C LYS A 35 -10.60 -3.59 13.70
N GLY A 36 -10.02 -4.12 14.77
CA GLY A 36 -8.57 -4.18 14.96
C GLY A 36 -7.90 -4.99 13.85
N MET A 37 -8.41 -6.19 13.55
CA MET A 37 -7.89 -7.04 12.48
C MET A 37 -7.98 -6.37 11.11
N LYS A 38 -9.10 -5.71 10.79
CA LYS A 38 -9.27 -4.99 9.52
C LYS A 38 -8.23 -3.88 9.34
N THR A 39 -7.93 -3.15 10.41
CA THR A 39 -6.91 -2.07 10.40
C THR A 39 -5.52 -2.66 10.13
N ILE A 40 -5.13 -3.71 10.86
CA ILE A 40 -3.83 -4.38 10.70
C ILE A 40 -3.67 -4.94 9.28
N LEU A 41 -4.68 -5.64 8.77
CA LEU A 41 -4.65 -6.21 7.42
C LEU A 41 -4.56 -5.12 6.35
N ALA A 42 -5.26 -4.01 6.54
CA ALA A 42 -5.24 -2.88 5.61
C ALA A 42 -3.86 -2.20 5.56
N GLU A 43 -3.25 -1.93 6.72
CA GLU A 43 -1.88 -1.39 6.78
C GLU A 43 -0.87 -2.36 6.17
N GLN A 44 -1.00 -3.67 6.45
CA GLN A 44 -0.13 -4.68 5.87
C GLN A 44 -0.24 -4.74 4.34
N ALA A 45 -1.44 -4.59 3.79
CA ALA A 45 -1.65 -4.50 2.34
C ALA A 45 -0.95 -3.27 1.74
N LEU A 46 -1.06 -2.09 2.37
CA LEU A 46 -0.35 -0.88 1.91
C LEU A 46 1.17 -1.06 1.96
N ARG A 47 1.70 -1.61 3.06
CA ARG A 47 3.13 -1.91 3.23
C ARG A 47 3.65 -2.89 2.18
N SER A 48 2.90 -3.97 1.92
CA SER A 48 3.25 -4.95 0.89
C SER A 48 3.24 -4.32 -0.51
N GLY A 49 2.27 -3.46 -0.80
CA GLY A 49 2.21 -2.72 -2.06
C GLY A 49 3.41 -1.80 -2.24
N ALA A 50 3.76 -1.03 -1.21
CA ALA A 50 4.94 -0.16 -1.21
C ALA A 50 6.24 -0.96 -1.43
N GLY A 51 6.35 -2.14 -0.81
CA GLY A 51 7.49 -3.04 -0.99
C GLY A 51 7.64 -3.58 -2.42
N ALA A 52 6.53 -3.97 -3.06
CA ALA A 52 6.53 -4.41 -4.46
C ALA A 52 6.91 -3.26 -5.40
N PHE A 53 6.30 -2.08 -5.21
CA PHE A 53 6.66 -0.86 -5.94
C PHE A 53 8.14 -0.52 -5.81
N ALA A 54 8.69 -0.58 -4.59
CA ALA A 54 10.10 -0.33 -4.36
C ALA A 54 11.02 -1.31 -5.09
N ALA A 55 10.62 -2.58 -5.23
CA ALA A 55 11.39 -3.57 -5.98
C ALA A 55 11.39 -3.27 -7.49
N ASP A 56 10.22 -2.98 -8.06
CA ASP A 56 10.06 -2.67 -9.48
C ASP A 56 10.83 -1.40 -9.85
N VAL A 57 10.65 -0.34 -9.07
CA VAL A 57 11.30 0.96 -9.31
C VAL A 57 12.81 0.88 -9.12
N ARG A 58 13.29 0.06 -8.16
CA ARG A 58 14.73 -0.13 -7.95
C ARG A 58 15.40 -0.64 -9.21
N GLU A 59 14.81 -1.62 -9.89
CA GLU A 59 15.44 -2.21 -11.07
C GLU A 59 15.52 -1.21 -12.22
N ASP A 60 14.44 -0.45 -12.44
CA ASP A 60 14.40 0.59 -13.46
C ASP A 60 15.42 1.71 -13.18
N LEU A 61 15.48 2.21 -11.93
CA LEU A 61 16.40 3.29 -11.56
C LEU A 61 17.85 2.83 -11.59
N ARG A 62 18.15 1.59 -11.21
CA ARG A 62 19.51 1.02 -11.25
C ARG A 62 20.12 1.06 -12.66
N GLN A 63 19.29 0.89 -13.68
CA GLN A 63 19.71 0.97 -15.09
C GLN A 63 19.55 2.38 -15.69
N GLY A 64 18.81 3.24 -15.00
CA GLY A 64 18.49 4.59 -15.42
C GLY A 64 19.65 5.58 -15.28
N LYS A 65 19.61 6.62 -16.12
CA LYS A 65 20.47 7.81 -16.08
C LYS A 65 19.66 9.06 -16.40
N ASN A 66 20.26 10.25 -16.23
CA ASN A 66 19.66 11.53 -16.58
C ASN A 66 18.30 11.78 -15.89
N PHE A 67 18.23 11.51 -14.58
CA PHE A 67 17.04 11.74 -13.77
C PHE A 67 16.68 13.22 -13.73
N ARG A 68 15.43 13.54 -14.09
CA ARG A 68 14.91 14.91 -14.10
C ARG A 68 13.43 14.93 -13.74
N LEU A 69 12.98 16.08 -13.24
CA LEU A 69 11.56 16.32 -12.97
C LEU A 69 10.93 17.18 -14.05
N THR A 70 9.66 16.93 -14.35
CA THR A 70 8.83 17.88 -15.08
C THR A 70 8.31 18.98 -14.15
N SER A 71 7.75 20.04 -14.72
CA SER A 71 7.04 21.10 -13.99
C SER A 71 5.87 20.57 -13.14
N GLU A 72 5.29 19.45 -13.53
CA GLU A 72 4.19 18.77 -12.85
C GLU A 72 4.68 17.77 -11.78
N GLY A 73 5.99 17.67 -11.55
CA GLY A 73 6.59 16.76 -10.57
C GLY A 73 6.70 15.30 -11.03
N TRP A 74 6.63 15.03 -12.34
CA TRP A 74 6.83 13.68 -12.87
C TRP A 74 8.31 13.35 -12.98
N LEU A 75 8.69 12.13 -12.60
CA LEU A 75 10.05 11.65 -12.80
C LEU A 75 10.25 11.18 -14.23
N LEU A 76 11.31 11.66 -14.86
CA LEU A 76 11.79 11.23 -16.18
C LEU A 76 13.24 10.76 -16.07
N PHE A 77 13.57 9.67 -16.75
CA PHE A 77 14.95 9.20 -16.87
C PHE A 77 15.13 8.35 -18.13
N GLU A 78 16.38 8.16 -18.53
CA GLU A 78 16.74 7.38 -19.71
C GLU A 78 17.26 6.00 -19.30
N GLN A 79 16.80 4.96 -19.98
CA GLN A 79 17.29 3.60 -19.87
C GLN A 79 17.88 3.16 -21.22
N PRO A 80 19.01 2.45 -21.26
CA PRO A 80 19.71 2.11 -22.50
C PRO A 80 18.86 1.37 -23.54
N GLU A 81 17.95 0.48 -23.11
CA GLU A 81 17.17 -0.38 -24.01
C GLU A 81 15.74 0.12 -24.24
N GLU A 82 15.15 0.81 -23.26
CA GLU A 82 13.74 1.21 -23.29
C GLU A 82 13.51 2.67 -23.74
N GLY A 83 14.56 3.49 -23.80
CA GLY A 83 14.45 4.91 -24.11
C GLY A 83 14.13 5.74 -22.86
N THR A 84 13.15 6.64 -22.91
CA THR A 84 12.77 7.47 -21.76
C THR A 84 11.63 6.85 -20.97
N ILE A 85 11.83 6.64 -19.67
CA ILE A 85 10.77 6.23 -18.74
C ILE A 85 10.21 7.44 -18.03
N ARG A 86 8.90 7.39 -17.77
CA ARG A 86 8.17 8.38 -16.97
C ARG A 86 7.41 7.70 -15.85
N TYR A 87 7.55 8.22 -14.64
CA TYR A 87 6.62 7.96 -13.53
C TYR A 87 5.76 9.18 -13.25
N LYS A 88 4.45 8.93 -13.10
CA LYS A 88 3.48 9.96 -12.74
C LYS A 88 2.45 9.43 -11.77
N LEU A 89 1.94 10.31 -10.91
CA LEU A 89 0.74 10.06 -10.13
C LEU A 89 -0.50 10.39 -10.97
N ASP A 90 -1.41 9.45 -11.13
CA ASP A 90 -2.68 9.64 -11.81
C ASP A 90 -3.80 8.87 -11.09
N LYS A 91 -4.84 9.58 -10.65
CA LYS A 91 -6.03 8.99 -10.00
C LYS A 91 -5.67 8.01 -8.88
N ARG A 92 -4.81 8.46 -7.96
CA ARG A 92 -4.28 7.67 -6.83
C ARG A 92 -3.44 6.44 -7.21
N ARG A 93 -2.80 6.47 -8.38
CA ARG A 93 -1.96 5.38 -8.88
C ARG A 93 -0.65 5.92 -9.41
N ILE A 94 0.44 5.21 -9.18
CA ILE A 94 1.69 5.52 -9.87
C ILE A 94 1.71 4.73 -11.17
N ILE A 95 1.89 5.45 -12.26
CA ILE A 95 1.90 4.93 -13.62
C ILE A 95 3.32 5.06 -14.19
N ARG A 96 3.82 3.96 -14.74
CA ARG A 96 4.99 3.90 -15.63
C ARG A 96 4.56 4.03 -17.08
N SER A 97 5.27 4.86 -17.83
CA SER A 97 5.15 4.91 -19.29
C SER A 97 6.53 4.99 -19.94
N VAL A 98 6.65 4.49 -21.17
CA VAL A 98 7.92 4.43 -21.90
C VAL A 98 7.82 5.19 -23.21
N SER A 99 8.86 5.92 -23.60
CA SER A 99 8.98 6.53 -24.92
C SER A 99 10.27 6.06 -25.59
N GLN A 100 10.17 5.55 -26.82
CA GLN A 100 11.35 5.18 -27.59
C GLN A 100 12.15 6.42 -28.00
N SER A 101 13.47 6.26 -28.12
CA SER A 101 14.38 7.32 -28.55
C SER A 101 13.92 7.97 -29.85
N GLY A 102 13.75 9.30 -29.83
CA GLY A 102 13.28 10.08 -30.99
C GLY A 102 11.76 10.20 -31.13
N GLN A 103 10.97 9.57 -30.26
CA GLN A 103 9.52 9.79 -30.18
C GLN A 103 9.16 10.71 -29.01
N SER A 104 8.24 11.64 -29.24
CA SER A 104 7.69 12.53 -28.20
C SER A 104 6.56 11.88 -27.39
N ASN A 105 5.99 10.79 -27.90
CA ASN A 105 4.79 10.18 -27.33
C ASN A 105 5.15 8.95 -26.49
N PHE A 106 4.78 8.99 -25.21
CA PHE A 106 4.84 7.84 -24.32
C PHE A 106 3.79 6.79 -24.71
N ARG A 107 4.23 5.54 -24.84
CA ARG A 107 3.41 4.35 -25.11
C ARG A 107 3.64 3.31 -24.02
N GLY A 108 2.67 2.42 -23.82
CA GLY A 108 2.67 1.49 -22.70
C GLY A 108 2.36 2.21 -21.39
N THR A 109 1.36 1.74 -20.67
CA THR A 109 0.95 2.29 -19.38
C THR A 109 0.84 1.13 -18.43
N THR A 110 1.80 1.03 -17.51
CA THR A 110 1.79 0.02 -16.45
C THR A 110 1.44 0.72 -15.15
N VAL A 111 0.44 0.23 -14.44
CA VAL A 111 0.15 0.70 -13.09
C VAL A 111 1.07 -0.06 -12.14
N LEU A 112 1.92 0.66 -11.41
CA LEU A 112 2.86 0.05 -10.47
C LEU A 112 2.22 -0.17 -9.10
N ILE A 113 1.39 0.78 -8.66
CA ILE A 113 0.78 0.75 -7.33
C ILE A 113 -0.50 1.60 -7.29
N HIS A 114 -1.42 1.23 -6.39
CA HIS A 114 -2.70 1.88 -6.13
C HIS A 114 -2.70 2.57 -4.76
N ASP A 115 -3.79 3.26 -4.44
CA ASP A 115 -4.02 3.89 -3.13
C ASP A 115 -2.98 4.95 -2.74
N VAL A 116 -2.26 5.50 -3.73
CA VAL A 116 -1.25 6.52 -3.51
C VAL A 116 -1.92 7.88 -3.45
N TYR A 117 -1.92 8.54 -2.29
CA TYR A 117 -2.44 9.89 -2.18
C TYR A 117 -1.36 10.95 -2.45
N MET A 118 -0.08 10.62 -2.21
CA MET A 118 1.05 11.48 -2.58
C MET A 118 2.26 10.67 -3.06
N VAL A 119 3.02 11.26 -3.97
CA VAL A 119 4.37 10.82 -4.30
C VAL A 119 5.23 12.06 -4.60
N HIS A 120 6.42 12.11 -4.03
CA HIS A 120 7.41 13.13 -4.34
C HIS A 120 8.68 12.46 -4.82
N PHE A 121 9.23 12.96 -5.93
CA PHE A 121 10.48 12.47 -6.50
C PHE A 121 11.51 13.58 -6.38
N THR A 122 12.67 13.26 -5.79
CA THR A 122 13.78 14.21 -5.65
C THR A 122 15.03 13.57 -6.26
N PRO A 123 15.39 13.94 -7.50
CA PRO A 123 16.66 13.54 -8.09
C PRO A 123 17.82 14.10 -7.27
N GLU A 124 18.76 13.25 -6.90
CA GLU A 124 19.96 13.60 -6.14
C GLU A 124 21.22 13.12 -6.87
N ALA A 125 22.40 13.51 -6.37
CA ALA A 125 23.67 13.06 -6.91
C ALA A 125 23.77 11.51 -6.84
N GLY A 126 23.60 10.87 -7.99
CA GLY A 126 23.71 9.41 -8.13
C GLY A 126 22.43 8.62 -7.84
N GLY A 127 21.25 9.26 -7.77
CA GLY A 127 20.01 8.53 -7.52
C GLY A 127 18.74 9.37 -7.48
N VAL A 128 17.67 8.77 -6.98
CA VAL A 128 16.38 9.42 -6.76
C VAL A 128 15.85 9.02 -5.39
N ARG A 129 15.50 10.03 -4.60
CA ARG A 129 14.69 9.88 -3.38
C ARG A 129 13.22 9.91 -3.76
N ILE A 130 12.43 9.01 -3.18
CA ILE A 130 11.00 8.86 -3.43
C ILE A 130 10.29 8.85 -2.09
N GLU A 131 9.46 9.86 -1.85
CA GLU A 131 8.54 9.89 -0.73
C GLU A 131 7.19 9.38 -1.23
N LEU A 132 6.62 8.39 -0.54
CA LEU A 132 5.39 7.71 -0.93
C LEU A 132 4.40 7.76 0.23
N GLY A 133 3.24 8.36 -0.01
CA GLY A 133 2.10 8.33 0.90
C GLY A 133 0.94 7.54 0.30
N MET A 134 0.48 6.53 1.03
CA MET A 134 -0.61 5.64 0.64
C MET A 134 -1.73 5.66 1.68
N GLN A 135 -2.97 5.48 1.21
CA GLN A 135 -4.15 5.48 2.08
C GLN A 135 -5.28 4.66 1.45
N ASN A 136 -5.89 3.80 2.25
CA ASN A 136 -7.15 3.14 1.92
C ASN A 136 -8.22 3.48 2.99
N TRP A 137 -9.36 2.79 2.95
CA TRP A 137 -10.47 3.06 3.87
C TRP A 137 -10.14 2.78 5.36
N HIS A 138 -9.15 1.92 5.62
CA HIS A 138 -8.88 1.37 6.93
C HIS A 138 -7.50 1.74 7.50
N GLY A 139 -6.66 2.44 6.73
CA GLY A 139 -5.34 2.85 7.19
C GLY A 139 -4.60 3.74 6.19
N ASP A 140 -3.52 4.31 6.69
CA ASP A 140 -2.55 5.13 5.98
C ASP A 140 -1.14 4.57 6.17
N TYR A 141 -0.27 4.83 5.20
CA TYR A 141 1.11 4.38 5.25
C TYR A 141 2.00 5.34 4.48
N GLU A 142 3.05 5.83 5.15
CA GLU A 142 4.05 6.72 4.58
C GLU A 142 5.43 6.07 4.67
N THR A 143 6.22 6.23 3.60
CA THR A 143 7.57 5.70 3.54
C THR A 143 8.42 6.50 2.57
N GLU A 144 9.73 6.41 2.76
CA GLU A 144 10.73 7.06 1.94
C GLU A 144 11.72 6.01 1.43
N PHE A 145 12.04 6.09 0.15
CA PHE A 145 13.04 5.25 -0.50
C PHE A 145 14.12 6.09 -1.14
N PHE A 146 15.37 5.62 -1.09
CA PHE A 146 16.44 6.16 -1.92
C PHE A 146 16.99 5.06 -2.81
N PHE A 147 16.97 5.29 -4.12
CA PHE A 147 17.50 4.37 -5.11
C PHE A 147 18.67 5.01 -5.83
N ARG A 148 19.81 4.32 -5.82
CA ARG A 148 20.97 4.73 -6.61
C ARG A 148 20.75 4.41 -8.08
N GLY A 149 21.07 5.37 -8.93
CA GLY A 149 21.08 5.21 -10.37
C GLY A 149 22.38 4.60 -10.88
N ARG A 150 22.48 4.48 -12.20
CA ARG A 150 23.74 4.11 -12.85
C ARG A 150 24.76 5.23 -12.67
N VAL A 151 25.89 4.92 -12.03
CA VAL A 151 27.06 5.79 -11.99
C VAL A 151 27.90 5.42 -13.21
N ASP A 152 27.97 6.30 -14.20
CA ASP A 152 28.93 6.12 -15.29
C ASP A 152 30.35 6.34 -14.71
N PRO A 153 31.28 5.38 -14.87
CA PRO A 153 32.64 5.47 -14.34
C PRO A 153 33.51 6.52 -15.04
#